data_AF-A0A1R1BUG9-F1
#
_entry.id   AF-A0A1R1BUG9-F1
#
_cell.length_a   1.000
_cell.length_b   1.000
_cell.length_c   1.000
_cell.angle_alpha   90.00
_cell.angle_beta   90.00
_cell.angle_gamma   90.00
#
_symmetry.space_group_name_H-M   'P 1'
#
loop_
_entity.id
_entity.type
_entity.pdbx_description
1 polymer ?
#
loop_
_entity_poly.entity_id
_entity_poly.type
_entity_poly.pdbx_seq_one_letter_code
_entity_poly.pdbx_strand_id
1 'polypeptide(L)'
;MSDKKAKMKISELKSKLNQLSKQEMMKLLVESYKRSEEVQEYLGSKLKEGPVILTIFPNEDHKESTSVVQLNVWKEWMEIPANIREAIVENVWCGKCAKAVLIRDYTIYSERSGLVLKGACAECGGQVARVVD
;
A
#
# COMPACT_ATOMS: atom_id res chain seq x y z
N MET A 1 -18.22 29.15 -25.12
CA MET A 1 -19.39 28.61 -24.38
C MET A 1 -18.85 28.01 -23.09
N SER A 2 -19.30 28.51 -21.95
CA SER A 2 -18.72 28.19 -20.64
C SER A 2 -19.32 26.87 -20.13
N ASP A 3 -18.54 25.80 -20.18
CA ASP A 3 -18.89 24.54 -19.52
C ASP A 3 -18.94 24.79 -18.01
N LYS A 4 -20.17 24.99 -17.51
CA LYS A 4 -20.45 25.00 -16.07
C LYS A 4 -20.07 23.63 -15.53
N LYS A 5 -18.85 23.50 -15.01
CA LYS A 5 -18.35 22.32 -14.29
C LYS A 5 -19.38 21.95 -13.22
N ALA A 6 -20.21 20.95 -13.52
CA ALA A 6 -21.32 20.57 -12.67
C ALA A 6 -20.77 20.16 -11.30
N LYS A 7 -21.10 20.94 -10.26
CA LYS A 7 -20.72 20.61 -8.89
C LYS A 7 -21.54 19.39 -8.47
N MET A 8 -20.88 18.23 -8.40
CA MET A 8 -21.49 17.00 -7.90
C MET A 8 -21.89 17.17 -6.44
N LYS A 9 -23.10 16.75 -6.07
CA LYS A 9 -23.57 16.81 -4.68
C LYS A 9 -22.82 15.77 -3.84
N ILE A 10 -22.61 16.07 -2.54
CA ILE A 10 -21.96 15.14 -1.61
C ILE A 10 -22.71 13.80 -1.52
N SER A 11 -24.05 13.81 -1.64
CA SER A 11 -24.88 12.60 -1.64
C SER A 11 -24.60 11.69 -2.84
N GLU A 12 -24.40 12.26 -4.04
CA GLU A 12 -23.99 11.51 -5.24
C GLU A 12 -22.58 10.96 -5.10
N LEU A 13 -21.66 11.76 -4.55
CA LEU A 13 -20.29 11.30 -4.31
C LEU A 13 -20.28 10.09 -3.36
N LYS A 14 -21.02 10.15 -2.25
CA LYS A 14 -21.14 9.03 -1.30
C LYS A 14 -21.73 7.79 -1.94
N SER A 15 -22.79 7.93 -2.75
CA SER A 15 -23.38 6.81 -3.49
C SER A 15 -22.39 6.17 -4.45
N LYS A 16 -21.60 6.98 -5.17
CA LYS A 16 -20.56 6.48 -6.09
C LYS A 16 -19.43 5.79 -5.33
N LEU A 17 -18.94 6.38 -4.24
CA LEU A 17 -17.89 5.78 -3.41
C LEU A 17 -18.31 4.43 -2.84
N ASN A 18 -19.57 4.26 -2.44
CA ASN A 18 -20.09 2.98 -1.92
C ASN A 18 -20.26 1.90 -3.00
N GLN A 19 -20.25 2.26 -4.28
CA GLN A 19 -20.38 1.33 -5.41
C GLN A 19 -19.02 0.87 -5.96
N LEU A 20 -17.93 1.57 -5.60
CA LEU A 20 -16.60 1.25 -6.11
C LEU A 20 -15.96 0.15 -5.26
N SER A 21 -15.33 -0.81 -5.95
CA SER A 21 -14.43 -1.75 -5.29
C SER A 21 -13.21 -1.01 -4.71
N LYS A 22 -12.55 -1.64 -3.74
CA LYS A 22 -11.30 -1.13 -3.15
C LYS A 22 -10.24 -0.81 -4.22
N GLN A 23 -10.20 -1.58 -5.31
CA GLN A 23 -9.27 -1.40 -6.42
C GLN A 23 -9.62 -0.16 -7.27
N GLU A 24 -10.89 0.08 -7.55
CA GLU A 24 -11.32 1.24 -8.34
C GLU A 24 -11.18 2.55 -7.56
N MET A 25 -11.48 2.54 -6.26
CA MET A 25 -11.19 3.67 -5.37
C MET A 25 -9.70 3.99 -5.36
N MET A 26 -8.85 2.96 -5.34
CA MET A 26 -7.40 3.17 -5.39
C MET A 26 -6.94 3.76 -6.71
N LYS A 27 -7.46 3.25 -7.84
CA LYS A 27 -7.16 3.81 -9.16
C LYS A 27 -7.57 5.28 -9.25
N LEU A 28 -8.74 5.65 -8.75
CA LEU A 28 -9.23 7.02 -8.75
C LEU A 28 -8.35 7.95 -7.91
N LEU A 29 -7.90 7.50 -6.75
CA LEU A 29 -6.96 8.25 -5.90
C LEU A 29 -5.61 8.46 -6.60
N VAL A 30 -5.07 7.42 -7.23
CA VAL A 30 -3.83 7.48 -8.02
C VAL A 30 -3.95 8.51 -9.14
N GLU A 31 -5.02 8.44 -9.92
CA GLU A 31 -5.24 9.34 -11.07
C GLU A 31 -5.46 10.79 -10.65
N SER A 32 -6.18 11.01 -9.54
CA SER A 32 -6.46 12.35 -9.03
C SER A 32 -5.19 13.03 -8.50
N TYR A 33 -4.35 12.28 -7.79
CA TYR A 33 -3.05 12.76 -7.31
C TYR A 33 -2.10 13.12 -8.45
N LYS A 34 -2.04 12.31 -9.52
CA LYS A 34 -1.18 12.58 -10.68
C LYS A 34 -1.55 13.87 -11.43
N ARG A 35 -2.78 14.35 -11.30
CA ARG A 35 -3.32 15.47 -12.10
C ARG A 35 -3.41 16.80 -11.37
N SER A 36 -3.11 16.86 -10.06
CA SER A 36 -3.34 18.06 -9.25
C SER A 36 -2.34 18.18 -8.11
N GLU A 37 -1.47 19.20 -8.16
CA GLU A 37 -0.53 19.54 -7.07
C GLU A 37 -1.25 19.84 -5.75
N GLU A 38 -2.43 20.47 -5.80
CA GLU A 38 -3.26 20.74 -4.62
C GLU A 38 -3.70 19.44 -3.91
N VAL A 39 -4.05 18.41 -4.68
CA VAL A 39 -4.37 17.08 -4.13
C VAL A 39 -3.12 16.42 -3.54
N GLN A 40 -1.95 16.63 -4.15
CA GLN A 40 -0.68 16.13 -3.63
C GLN A 40 -0.33 16.77 -2.29
N GLU A 41 -0.47 18.08 -2.15
CA GLU A 41 -0.21 18.81 -0.91
C GLU A 41 -1.21 18.43 0.19
N TYR A 42 -2.50 18.35 -0.15
CA TYR A 42 -3.55 17.94 0.79
C TYR A 42 -3.32 16.51 1.30
N LEU A 43 -3.09 15.55 0.40
CA LEU A 43 -2.81 14.17 0.77
C LEU A 43 -1.48 14.05 1.50
N GLY A 44 -0.44 14.78 1.09
CA GLY A 44 0.82 14.88 1.80
C GLY A 44 0.65 15.39 3.23
N SER A 45 -0.23 16.37 3.48
CA SER A 45 -0.52 16.88 4.82
C SER A 45 -1.29 15.88 5.69
N LYS A 46 -2.20 15.09 5.09
CA LYS A 46 -3.06 14.13 5.81
C LYS A 46 -2.46 12.75 5.99
N LEU A 47 -1.60 12.31 5.06
CA LEU A 47 -0.97 10.99 5.07
C LEU A 47 0.40 10.99 5.76
N LYS A 48 0.91 12.15 6.22
CA LYS A 48 2.12 12.28 7.06
C LYS A 48 2.08 11.45 8.35
N GLU A 49 0.90 11.00 8.78
CA GLU A 49 0.71 10.19 9.99
C GLU A 49 0.58 8.68 9.72
N GLY A 50 0.81 8.20 8.48
CA GLY A 50 0.69 6.76 8.21
C GLY A 50 1.55 6.23 7.05
N PRO A 51 1.95 4.95 7.10
CA PRO A 51 2.86 4.31 6.12
C PRO A 51 2.26 4.14 4.71
N VAL A 52 1.08 4.70 4.43
CA VAL A 52 0.25 4.36 3.26
C VAL A 52 0.74 5.04 1.96
N ILE A 53 1.54 6.11 2.04
CA ILE A 53 2.03 6.84 0.85
C ILE A 53 2.94 5.97 -0.04
N LEU A 54 3.70 5.05 0.56
CA LEU A 54 4.72 4.26 -0.17
C LEU A 54 4.14 3.17 -1.09
N THR A 55 2.87 2.80 -0.92
CA THR A 55 2.25 1.74 -1.74
C THR A 55 1.62 2.22 -3.05
N ILE A 56 1.44 3.53 -3.24
CA ILE A 56 0.61 4.07 -4.35
C ILE A 56 1.47 4.67 -5.48
N PHE A 57 2.68 5.13 -5.19
CA PHE A 57 3.52 5.81 -6.19
C PHE A 57 4.96 5.31 -6.16
N PRO A 58 5.45 4.59 -7.19
CA PRO A 58 6.87 4.54 -7.46
C PRO A 58 7.26 5.92 -8.00
N ASN A 59 7.67 6.83 -7.11
CA ASN A 59 8.28 8.07 -7.54
C ASN A 59 9.74 7.78 -7.89
N GLU A 60 10.01 7.74 -9.19
CA GLU A 60 11.33 8.07 -9.71
C GLU A 60 11.63 9.53 -9.35
N ASP A 61 12.90 9.78 -9.06
CA ASP A 61 13.48 11.09 -8.77
C ASP A 61 13.09 11.70 -7.41
N HIS A 62 13.89 11.39 -6.38
CA HIS A 62 14.58 12.38 -5.54
C HIS A 62 15.49 11.63 -4.54
N LYS A 63 16.82 11.77 -4.73
CA LYS A 63 17.85 11.39 -3.76
C LYS A 63 17.66 12.23 -2.48
N GLU A 64 17.38 11.61 -1.34
CA GLU A 64 18.39 11.28 -0.31
C GLU A 64 17.75 10.62 0.93
N SER A 65 18.45 9.58 1.43
CA SER A 65 18.35 8.90 2.73
C SER A 65 17.05 8.15 3.09
N THR A 66 17.16 6.82 3.27
CA THR A 66 16.12 5.83 3.63
C THR A 66 15.11 5.42 2.54
N SER A 67 14.67 6.33 1.66
CA SER A 67 13.59 6.06 0.69
C SER A 67 14.02 5.21 -0.52
N VAL A 68 15.26 5.36 -0.99
CA VAL A 68 15.78 4.65 -2.18
C VAL A 68 15.94 3.15 -1.91
N VAL A 69 16.31 2.78 -0.67
CA VAL A 69 16.42 1.37 -0.26
C VAL A 69 15.04 0.70 -0.30
N GLN A 70 13.98 1.42 0.07
CA GLN A 70 12.62 0.87 0.06
C GLN A 70 12.07 0.68 -1.37
N LEU A 71 12.45 1.52 -2.34
CA LEU A 71 11.98 1.38 -3.72
C LEU A 71 12.50 0.10 -4.40
N ASN A 72 13.76 -0.27 -4.19
CA ASN A 72 14.32 -1.50 -4.77
C ASN A 72 13.68 -2.75 -4.13
N VAL A 73 13.46 -2.71 -2.82
CA VAL A 73 12.76 -3.77 -2.07
C VAL A 73 11.34 -4.01 -2.61
N TRP A 74 10.60 -2.94 -2.89
CA TRP A 74 9.26 -3.04 -3.45
C TRP A 74 9.26 -3.52 -4.91
N LYS A 75 10.25 -3.11 -5.72
CA LYS A 75 10.42 -3.62 -7.08
C LYS A 75 10.63 -5.13 -7.08
N GLU A 76 11.58 -5.63 -6.28
CA GLU A 76 11.87 -7.07 -6.14
C GLU A 76 10.64 -7.86 -5.64
N TRP A 77 9.89 -7.32 -4.68
CA TRP A 77 8.63 -7.94 -4.26
C TRP A 77 7.61 -7.99 -5.39
N MET A 78 7.46 -6.92 -6.17
CA MET A 78 6.47 -6.84 -7.26
C MET A 78 6.83 -7.71 -8.47
N GLU A 79 8.08 -8.13 -8.63
CA GLU A 79 8.50 -9.13 -9.63
C GLU A 79 7.94 -10.52 -9.31
N ILE A 80 7.62 -10.80 -8.04
CA ILE A 80 6.97 -12.04 -7.65
C ILE A 80 5.50 -12.03 -8.12
N PRO A 81 5.06 -13.07 -8.87
CA PRO A 81 3.68 -13.20 -9.31
C PRO A 81 2.67 -13.03 -8.17
N ALA A 82 1.55 -12.37 -8.46
CA ALA A 82 0.56 -12.00 -7.44
C ALA A 82 0.04 -13.21 -6.64
N ASN A 83 -0.22 -14.34 -7.30
CA ASN A 83 -0.64 -15.58 -6.66
C ASN A 83 0.42 -16.14 -5.70
N ILE A 84 1.71 -15.97 -6.02
CA ILE A 84 2.80 -16.41 -5.15
C ILE A 84 2.91 -15.47 -3.94
N ARG A 85 2.78 -14.16 -4.15
CA ARG A 85 2.76 -13.19 -3.05
C ARG A 85 1.61 -13.42 -2.08
N GLU A 86 0.41 -13.72 -2.58
CA GLU A 86 -0.74 -14.09 -1.77
C GLU A 86 -0.43 -15.33 -0.91
N ALA A 87 0.10 -16.39 -1.53
CA ALA A 87 0.50 -17.60 -0.81
C ALA A 87 1.55 -17.33 0.27
N ILE A 88 2.52 -16.45 0.03
CA ILE A 88 3.54 -16.05 1.02
C ILE A 88 2.89 -15.31 2.20
N VAL A 89 2.02 -14.36 1.91
CA VAL A 89 1.35 -13.51 2.91
C VAL A 89 0.37 -14.32 3.76
N GLU A 90 -0.24 -15.37 3.21
CA GLU A 90 -1.15 -16.28 3.92
C GLU A 90 -0.44 -17.37 4.75
N ASN A 91 0.84 -17.66 4.46
CA ASN A 91 1.60 -18.74 5.11
C ASN A 91 2.74 -18.23 5.99
N VAL A 92 2.44 -17.30 6.90
CA VAL A 92 3.41 -16.78 7.88
C VAL A 92 3.29 -17.53 9.20
N TRP A 93 4.38 -18.11 9.71
CA TRP A 93 4.35 -18.80 11.00
C TRP A 93 4.19 -17.81 12.16
N CYS A 94 3.15 -18.00 12.98
CA CYS A 94 2.98 -17.25 14.21
C CYS A 94 3.35 -18.11 15.42
N GLY A 95 4.40 -17.72 16.16
CA GLY A 95 4.81 -18.42 17.38
C GLY A 95 3.75 -18.43 18.48
N LYS A 96 2.85 -17.43 18.53
CA LYS A 96 1.75 -17.38 19.51
C LYS A 96 0.59 -18.31 19.15
N CYS A 97 0.22 -18.37 17.87
CA CYS A 97 -0.86 -19.24 17.41
C CYS A 97 -0.38 -20.67 17.13
N ALA A 98 0.95 -20.89 17.06
CA ALA A 98 1.59 -22.15 16.71
C ALA A 98 1.09 -22.74 15.38
N LYS A 99 0.78 -21.87 14.40
CA LYS A 99 0.35 -22.25 13.05
C LYS A 99 0.70 -21.18 12.02
N ALA A 100 0.54 -21.54 10.75
CA ALA A 100 0.57 -20.59 9.64
C ALA A 100 -0.67 -19.67 9.71
N VAL A 101 -0.45 -18.38 9.49
CA VAL A 101 -1.46 -17.33 9.55
C VAL A 101 -1.21 -16.30 8.45
N LEU A 102 -2.26 -15.54 8.15
CA LEU A 102 -2.17 -14.32 7.36
C LEU A 102 -1.41 -13.23 8.12
N ILE A 103 -0.44 -12.60 7.46
CA ILE A 103 0.21 -11.38 7.95
C ILE A 103 -0.57 -10.13 7.49
N ARG A 104 -0.78 -9.17 8.40
CA ARG A 104 -1.40 -7.86 8.14
C ARG A 104 -0.45 -6.73 8.46
N ASP A 105 -0.74 -5.57 7.87
CA ASP A 105 -0.03 -4.30 8.11
C ASP A 105 1.49 -4.44 8.04
N TYR A 106 1.97 -5.21 7.05
CA TYR A 106 3.38 -5.57 6.95
C TYR A 106 4.19 -4.56 6.15
N THR A 107 5.46 -4.45 6.51
CA THR A 107 6.50 -3.74 5.76
C THR A 107 7.51 -4.75 5.23
N ILE A 108 8.08 -4.47 4.06
CA ILE A 108 9.08 -5.30 3.41
C ILE A 108 10.45 -4.66 3.61
N TYR A 109 11.43 -5.49 3.96
CA TYR A 109 12.82 -5.11 4.13
C TYR A 109 13.69 -5.99 3.25
N SER A 110 14.78 -5.44 2.70
CA SER A 110 15.86 -6.27 2.17
C SER A 110 16.85 -6.53 3.30
N GLU A 111 17.12 -7.79 3.57
CA GLU A 111 18.22 -8.24 4.44
C GLU A 111 19.17 -9.13 3.63
N ARG A 112 20.32 -9.51 4.22
CA ARG A 112 21.33 -10.34 3.52
C ARG A 112 20.78 -11.67 3.00
N SER A 113 19.71 -12.18 3.60
CA SER A 113 19.07 -13.45 3.27
C SER A 113 17.87 -13.31 2.32
N GLY A 114 17.66 -12.15 1.69
CA GLY A 114 16.53 -11.89 0.80
C GLY A 114 15.50 -10.92 1.41
N LEU A 115 14.28 -10.95 0.88
CA LEU A 115 13.20 -10.08 1.33
C LEU A 115 12.61 -10.60 2.63
N VAL A 116 12.31 -9.70 3.56
CA VAL A 116 11.69 -10.03 4.86
C VAL A 116 10.45 -9.18 5.05
N LEU A 117 9.31 -9.83 5.24
CA LEU A 117 8.06 -9.20 5.64
C LEU A 117 8.02 -9.15 7.18
N LYS A 118 7.74 -7.99 7.77
CA LYS A 118 7.49 -7.84 9.22
C LYS A 118 6.16 -7.12 9.41
N GLY A 119 5.30 -7.67 10.26
CA GLY A 119 3.92 -7.20 10.44
C GLY A 119 3.23 -7.90 11.61
N ALA A 120 1.90 -7.97 11.56
CA ALA A 120 1.08 -8.52 12.63
C ALA A 120 0.31 -9.77 12.18
N CYS A 121 0.16 -10.73 13.09
CA CYS A 121 -0.70 -11.90 12.91
C CYS A 121 -2.17 -11.45 12.80
N ALA A 122 -2.87 -11.87 11.75
CA ALA A 122 -4.27 -11.54 11.56
C ALA A 122 -5.20 -12.08 12.66
N GLU A 123 -4.79 -13.14 13.37
CA GLU A 123 -5.61 -13.80 14.39
C GLU A 123 -5.40 -13.24 15.80
N CYS A 124 -4.14 -13.09 16.23
CA CYS A 124 -3.81 -12.70 17.60
C CYS A 124 -3.17 -11.31 17.73
N GLY A 125 -2.91 -10.63 16.61
CA GLY A 125 -2.23 -9.33 16.58
C GLY A 125 -0.75 -9.36 17.00
N GLY A 126 -0.19 -10.54 17.29
CA GLY A 126 1.21 -10.70 17.65
C GLY A 126 2.14 -10.34 16.50
N GLN A 127 3.33 -9.81 16.81
CA GLN A 127 4.36 -9.55 15.80
C GLN A 127 4.81 -10.84 15.14
N VAL A 128 4.91 -10.81 13.80
CA VAL A 128 5.36 -11.94 12.98
C VAL A 128 6.30 -11.43 11.89
N ALA A 129 7.15 -12.34 11.40
CA ALA A 129 8.03 -12.06 10.28
C ALA A 129 8.12 -13.29 9.35
N ARG A 130 8.33 -13.04 8.06
CA ARG A 130 8.50 -14.08 7.04
C ARG A 130 9.63 -13.69 6.09
N VAL A 131 10.60 -14.57 5.92
CA VAL A 131 11.61 -14.47 4.85
C VAL A 131 11.02 -15.01 3.56
N VAL A 132 11.28 -14.33 2.46
CA VAL A 132 10.97 -14.75 1.09
C VAL A 132 12.25 -15.27 0.47
N ASP A 133 12.24 -16.55 0.13
CA ASP A 133 13.32 -17.33 -0.49
C ASP A 133 12.82 -17.87 -1.84
#